data_AF-A0AAJ1T3J5-F1
#
_entry.id   AF-A0AAJ1T3J5-F1
#
_cell.length_a   1.000
_cell.length_b   1.000
_cell.length_c   1.000
_cell.angle_alpha   90.00
_cell.angle_beta   90.00
_cell.angle_gamma   90.00
#
_symmetry.space_group_name_H-M   'P 1'
#
loop_
_entity.id
_entity.type
_entity.pdbx_description
1 polymer ?
#
loop_
_entity_poly.entity_id
_entity_poly.type
_entity_poly.pdbx_seq_one_letter_code
_entity_poly.pdbx_strand_id
1 'polypeptide(L)'
;MRSLRGPWRPLLAAGLTTALALGLTACDGDTPAGGPRPAAGGKETGDHGGAGAEDLAGRLEEYGIDADRWKEGAWKDWSRDDWLREAGDFVNPVIKGLWKPGRMRDAEDPGRTVTTKDTAAGRGGSDPAPRAVPAEREKTPYHDHAAPVGKVFFDAPTGPMVCSATVVKDPRNPGRSNLVWTAGHCVHAGKEGGWYRNIAFVPSYNDLGKDAAGLAAAAPHESAPYGIWWADWAATSNEWIGQGAGSGGGWLAGPQLGRQAERLLDMMSRQYGGS
;
A
#
# COMPACT_ATOMS: atom_id res chain seq x y z
N MET A 1 -15.90 6.75 -88.81
CA MET A 1 -15.36 8.08 -88.44
C MET A 1 -14.75 7.99 -87.04
N ARG A 2 -13.55 8.56 -86.87
CA ARG A 2 -12.73 8.86 -85.66
C ARG A 2 -13.36 8.56 -84.29
N SER A 3 -12.78 7.65 -83.47
CA SER A 3 -11.66 7.85 -82.52
C SER A 3 -11.96 8.76 -81.33
N LEU A 4 -12.06 8.18 -80.12
CA LEU A 4 -11.56 8.78 -78.88
C LEU A 4 -10.90 7.69 -78.00
N ARG A 5 -9.68 7.99 -77.56
CA ARG A 5 -8.75 7.16 -76.78
C ARG A 5 -8.94 7.41 -75.28
N GLY A 6 -8.73 6.40 -74.46
CA GLY A 6 -8.46 6.52 -73.01
C GLY A 6 -7.59 5.34 -72.55
N PRO A 7 -6.36 5.58 -72.03
CA PRO A 7 -5.39 4.51 -71.79
C PRO A 7 -5.38 3.91 -70.37
N TRP A 8 -4.74 2.74 -70.33
CA TRP A 8 -4.42 1.79 -69.26
C TRP A 8 -3.76 2.35 -67.99
N ARG A 9 -3.96 1.61 -66.88
CA ARG A 9 -3.34 1.70 -65.53
C ARG A 9 -1.82 1.44 -65.53
N PRO A 10 -1.05 1.81 -64.47
CA PRO A 10 -0.81 0.86 -63.36
C PRO A 10 -0.58 1.47 -61.95
N LEU A 11 -0.61 0.57 -60.95
CA LEU A 11 -0.37 0.76 -59.51
C LEU A 11 1.10 1.03 -59.18
N LEU A 12 1.37 1.84 -58.14
CA LEU A 12 2.68 1.96 -57.49
C LEU A 12 2.52 1.95 -55.96
N ALA A 13 3.25 1.04 -55.31
CA ALA A 13 3.47 0.96 -53.87
C ALA A 13 4.68 1.83 -53.50
N ALA A 14 4.62 2.54 -52.38
CA ALA A 14 5.74 3.28 -51.82
C ALA A 14 5.95 2.86 -50.35
N GLY A 15 7.12 2.29 -50.06
CA GLY A 15 7.59 1.99 -48.71
C GLY A 15 8.23 3.23 -48.07
N LEU A 16 8.00 3.42 -46.78
CA LEU A 16 8.69 4.42 -45.97
C LEU A 16 9.76 3.75 -45.10
N THR A 17 11.02 4.06 -45.40
CA THR A 17 12.19 3.83 -44.55
C THR A 17 12.43 5.06 -43.69
N THR A 18 12.29 4.96 -42.36
CA THR A 18 12.65 6.02 -41.41
C THR A 18 14.08 5.80 -40.92
N ALA A 19 14.98 6.73 -41.24
CA ALA A 19 16.33 6.80 -40.71
C ALA A 19 16.31 7.46 -39.31
N LEU A 20 16.90 6.79 -38.31
CA LEU A 20 17.08 7.33 -36.96
C LEU A 20 18.41 8.10 -36.92
N ALA A 21 18.36 9.43 -36.77
CA ALA A 21 19.53 10.25 -36.50
C ALA A 21 19.64 10.50 -34.98
N LEU A 22 20.75 10.05 -34.37
CA LEU A 22 21.12 10.35 -32.99
C LEU A 22 21.93 11.65 -32.96
N GLY A 23 21.36 12.71 -32.37
CA GLY A 23 22.04 13.96 -32.07
C GLY A 23 22.32 14.08 -30.58
N LEU A 24 23.60 14.14 -30.19
CA LEU A 24 24.09 14.55 -28.87
C LEU A 24 24.33 16.07 -28.90
N THR A 25 23.62 16.84 -28.06
CA THR A 25 24.06 18.20 -27.68
C THR A 25 23.64 18.56 -26.25
N ALA A 26 24.54 19.31 -25.61
CA ALA A 26 24.65 19.69 -24.21
C ALA A 26 23.56 20.65 -23.66
N CYS A 27 23.58 20.79 -22.34
CA CYS A 27 22.86 21.73 -21.48
C CYS A 27 23.07 23.21 -21.86
N ASP A 28 22.01 24.04 -21.83
CA ASP A 28 21.81 25.23 -20.97
C ASP A 28 20.51 26.01 -21.32
N GLY A 29 19.85 26.62 -20.31
CA GLY A 29 19.07 27.88 -20.42
C GLY A 29 17.57 27.93 -20.80
N ASP A 30 16.71 28.11 -19.77
CA ASP A 30 15.50 28.98 -19.62
C ASP A 30 14.13 28.81 -20.38
N THR A 31 13.11 28.32 -19.62
CA THR A 31 11.70 28.81 -19.35
C THR A 31 10.66 28.91 -20.52
N PRO A 32 9.36 28.48 -20.42
CA PRO A 32 8.44 28.59 -19.27
C PRO A 32 7.57 27.39 -18.87
N ALA A 33 7.03 27.51 -17.65
CA ALA A 33 6.11 26.60 -16.97
C ALA A 33 4.85 26.26 -17.78
N GLY A 34 4.65 24.95 -18.02
CA GLY A 34 3.36 24.35 -18.35
C GLY A 34 2.89 23.53 -17.16
N GLY A 35 1.70 23.84 -16.64
CA GLY A 35 1.13 23.23 -15.43
C GLY A 35 0.95 21.71 -15.49
N PRO A 36 0.75 21.05 -14.33
CA PRO A 36 0.61 19.61 -14.29
C PRO A 36 -0.67 19.18 -15.01
N ARG A 37 -0.48 18.46 -16.12
CA ARG A 37 -1.53 17.67 -16.76
C ARG A 37 -1.92 16.56 -15.79
N PRO A 38 -3.21 16.41 -15.41
CA PRO A 38 -3.61 15.31 -14.54
C PRO A 38 -3.31 14.00 -15.26
N ALA A 39 -2.47 13.17 -14.65
CA ALA A 39 -2.28 11.79 -15.08
C ALA A 39 -3.63 11.10 -14.96
N ALA A 40 -4.12 10.60 -16.10
CA ALA A 40 -5.39 9.92 -16.21
C ALA A 40 -5.44 8.70 -15.28
N GLY A 41 -6.61 8.51 -14.66
CA GLY A 41 -6.87 7.50 -13.64
C GLY A 41 -6.48 6.08 -14.06
N GLY A 42 -5.78 5.41 -13.15
CA GLY A 42 -5.61 3.97 -13.19
C GLY A 42 -6.96 3.29 -13.03
N LYS A 43 -7.37 2.54 -14.05
CA LYS A 43 -8.38 1.49 -13.91
C LYS A 43 -7.85 0.48 -12.88
N GLU A 44 -8.75 -0.12 -12.11
CA GLU A 44 -8.49 -1.40 -11.45
C GLU A 44 -8.18 -2.46 -12.52
N THR A 45 -6.95 -2.49 -12.99
CA THR A 45 -6.38 -3.62 -13.71
C THR A 45 -5.46 -4.30 -12.72
N GLY A 46 -5.93 -5.43 -12.21
CA GLY A 46 -5.03 -6.38 -11.55
C GLY A 46 -3.88 -6.71 -12.50
N ASP A 47 -2.70 -6.81 -11.90
CA ASP A 47 -1.39 -7.13 -12.47
C ASP A 47 -0.41 -5.95 -12.41
N HIS A 48 0.01 -5.61 -11.19
CA HIS A 48 1.16 -4.74 -10.93
C HIS A 48 2.11 -5.42 -9.94
N GLY A 49 3.12 -6.07 -10.51
CA GLY A 49 4.46 -6.37 -9.99
C GLY A 49 4.67 -6.42 -8.47
N GLY A 50 4.74 -7.64 -7.94
CA GLY A 50 5.08 -7.94 -6.56
C GLY A 50 4.61 -9.35 -6.21
N ALA A 51 5.53 -10.32 -6.11
CA ALA A 51 5.23 -11.77 -6.15
C ALA A 51 4.41 -12.14 -7.40
N GLY A 52 4.99 -12.86 -8.36
CA GLY A 52 4.16 -13.36 -9.49
C GLY A 52 2.93 -14.09 -8.94
N ALA A 53 1.81 -14.09 -9.66
CA ALA A 53 0.62 -14.87 -9.26
C ALA A 53 0.97 -16.34 -8.93
N GLU A 54 2.05 -16.85 -9.55
CA GLU A 54 2.67 -18.15 -9.31
C GLU A 54 3.31 -18.29 -7.91
N ASP A 55 4.01 -17.26 -7.42
CA ASP A 55 4.63 -17.24 -6.09
C ASP A 55 3.56 -17.17 -4.98
N LEU A 56 2.53 -16.34 -5.17
CA LEU A 56 1.38 -16.34 -4.26
C LEU A 56 0.64 -17.69 -4.29
N ALA A 57 0.44 -18.29 -5.47
CA ALA A 57 -0.20 -19.60 -5.58
C ALA A 57 0.59 -20.70 -4.86
N GLY A 58 1.93 -20.72 -5.02
CA GLY A 58 2.79 -21.69 -4.33
C GLY A 58 2.73 -21.56 -2.81
N ARG A 59 2.73 -20.32 -2.28
CA ARG A 59 2.59 -20.07 -0.85
C ARG A 59 1.21 -20.48 -0.32
N LEU A 60 0.16 -20.21 -1.07
CA LEU A 60 -1.19 -20.64 -0.71
C LEU A 60 -1.27 -22.18 -0.63
N GLU A 61 -0.66 -22.89 -1.58
CA GLU A 61 -0.60 -24.36 -1.56
C GLU A 61 0.21 -24.89 -0.38
N GLU A 62 1.37 -24.29 -0.06
CA GLU A 62 2.22 -24.66 1.07
C GLU A 62 1.47 -24.64 2.41
N TYR A 63 0.60 -23.64 2.59
CA TYR A 63 -0.22 -23.51 3.79
C TYR A 63 -1.63 -24.12 3.67
N GLY A 64 -1.92 -24.85 2.59
CA GLY A 64 -3.21 -25.51 2.39
C GLY A 64 -4.40 -24.56 2.19
N ILE A 65 -4.15 -23.33 1.75
CA ILE A 65 -5.16 -22.29 1.56
C ILE A 65 -5.70 -22.37 0.13
N ASP A 66 -6.95 -22.78 0.00
CA ASP A 66 -7.67 -22.74 -1.27
C ASP A 66 -8.08 -21.30 -1.62
N ALA A 67 -7.50 -20.76 -2.70
CA ALA A 67 -7.70 -19.38 -3.12
C ALA A 67 -9.16 -19.05 -3.47
N ASP A 68 -9.93 -20.01 -3.96
CA ASP A 68 -11.31 -19.79 -4.37
C ASP A 68 -12.23 -19.84 -3.16
N ARG A 69 -12.06 -20.82 -2.27
CA ARG A 69 -12.73 -20.83 -0.97
C ARG A 69 -12.36 -19.60 -0.13
N TRP A 70 -11.13 -19.12 -0.24
CA TRP A 70 -10.70 -17.87 0.40
C TRP A 70 -11.54 -16.71 -0.12
N LYS A 71 -11.60 -16.47 -1.44
CA LYS A 71 -12.44 -15.41 -2.03
C LYS A 71 -13.91 -15.52 -1.63
N GLU A 72 -14.41 -16.74 -1.42
CA GLU A 72 -15.78 -17.02 -0.97
C GLU A 72 -16.02 -16.79 0.54
N GLY A 73 -14.95 -16.58 1.32
CA GLY A 73 -15.06 -16.17 2.72
C GLY A 73 -14.35 -17.06 3.73
N ALA A 74 -13.56 -18.05 3.33
CA ALA A 74 -12.79 -18.88 4.25
C ALA A 74 -11.85 -18.06 5.15
N TRP A 75 -11.41 -16.87 4.70
CA TRP A 75 -10.64 -15.90 5.49
C TRP A 75 -11.34 -15.37 6.74
N LYS A 76 -12.61 -15.69 6.96
CA LYS A 76 -13.33 -15.33 8.20
C LYS A 76 -13.08 -16.31 9.34
N ASP A 77 -12.49 -17.47 9.04
CA ASP A 77 -12.18 -18.48 10.05
C ASP A 77 -10.85 -18.16 10.76
N TRP A 78 -10.93 -17.68 11.98
CA TRP A 78 -9.77 -17.30 12.81
C TRP A 78 -9.34 -18.43 13.76
N SER A 79 -9.58 -19.70 13.41
CA SER A 79 -9.03 -20.85 14.13
C SER A 79 -7.54 -20.67 14.39
N ARG A 80 -7.11 -20.86 15.64
CA ARG A 80 -5.70 -20.70 16.02
C ARG A 80 -4.78 -21.70 15.31
N ASP A 81 -5.30 -22.84 14.90
CA ASP A 81 -4.55 -23.90 14.25
C ASP A 81 -4.18 -23.52 12.80
N ASP A 82 -5.04 -22.75 12.13
CA ASP A 82 -4.89 -22.34 10.72
C ASP A 82 -4.46 -20.87 10.56
N TRP A 83 -4.33 -20.14 11.68
CA TRP A 83 -3.98 -18.73 11.64
C TRP A 83 -2.47 -18.56 11.55
N LEU A 84 -1.95 -18.41 10.34
CA LEU A 84 -0.53 -18.19 10.02
C LEU A 84 0.13 -17.09 10.88
N ARG A 85 1.29 -17.41 11.47
CA ARG A 85 1.92 -16.61 12.52
C ARG A 85 3.37 -16.26 12.26
N GLU A 86 4.14 -17.12 11.60
CA GLU A 86 5.57 -16.89 11.51
C GLU A 86 5.88 -15.79 10.51
N ALA A 87 7.06 -15.18 10.66
CA ALA A 87 7.45 -13.99 9.92
C ALA A 87 7.37 -14.17 8.38
N GLY A 88 7.54 -15.40 7.88
CA GLY A 88 7.50 -15.74 6.44
C GLY A 88 6.13 -16.15 5.90
N ASP A 89 5.14 -16.40 6.77
CA ASP A 89 3.91 -17.10 6.39
C ASP A 89 2.81 -16.18 5.84
N PHE A 90 3.07 -14.89 5.67
CA PHE A 90 2.03 -13.91 5.34
C PHE A 90 1.38 -14.12 3.97
N VAL A 91 0.13 -14.56 3.87
CA VAL A 91 -0.60 -14.60 2.59
C VAL A 91 -1.73 -13.58 2.54
N ASN A 92 -1.94 -12.98 1.36
CA ASN A 92 -2.97 -11.96 1.18
C ASN A 92 -3.61 -11.99 -0.23
N PRO A 93 -4.44 -13.01 -0.54
CA PRO A 93 -5.15 -13.07 -1.82
C PRO A 93 -6.04 -11.85 -2.05
N VAL A 94 -5.98 -11.28 -3.25
CA VAL A 94 -6.83 -10.15 -3.64
C VAL A 94 -8.29 -10.60 -3.77
N ILE A 95 -9.18 -9.94 -3.03
CA ILE A 95 -10.63 -10.18 -3.09
C ILE A 95 -11.29 -8.98 -3.76
N LYS A 96 -11.75 -9.18 -5.01
CA LYS A 96 -12.34 -8.11 -5.81
C LYS A 96 -13.52 -7.45 -5.09
N GLY A 97 -13.43 -6.13 -4.92
CA GLY A 97 -14.49 -5.35 -4.30
C GLY A 97 -14.74 -5.65 -2.83
N LEU A 98 -13.77 -6.25 -2.11
CA LEU A 98 -13.85 -6.39 -0.66
C LEU A 98 -13.87 -4.99 0.00
N TRP A 99 -12.87 -4.18 -0.31
CA TRP A 99 -12.72 -2.82 0.24
C TRP A 99 -13.54 -1.79 -0.55
N LYS A 100 -14.87 -1.89 -0.47
CA LYS A 100 -15.77 -0.83 -0.97
C LYS A 100 -15.80 0.36 0.01
N PRO A 101 -16.14 1.59 -0.46
CA PRO A 101 -16.18 2.78 0.39
C PRO A 101 -16.98 2.62 1.69
N GLY A 102 -18.12 1.92 1.65
CA GLY A 102 -18.91 1.64 2.85
C GLY A 102 -18.15 0.82 3.89
N ARG A 103 -17.46 -0.25 3.47
CA ARG A 103 -16.67 -1.10 4.37
C ARG A 103 -15.47 -0.35 4.96
N MET A 104 -14.80 0.47 4.16
CA MET A 104 -13.69 1.30 4.63
C MET A 104 -14.15 2.32 5.68
N ARG A 105 -15.31 2.94 5.47
CA ARG A 105 -15.89 3.89 6.43
C ARG A 105 -16.26 3.22 7.75
N ASP A 106 -16.77 1.99 7.70
CA ASP A 106 -17.24 1.25 8.88
C ASP A 106 -16.10 0.50 9.59
N ALA A 107 -14.85 0.59 9.09
CA ALA A 107 -13.69 -0.03 9.71
C ALA A 107 -13.29 0.71 10.99
N GLU A 108 -12.97 -0.05 12.03
CA GLU A 108 -12.69 0.50 13.36
C GLU A 108 -11.19 0.71 13.61
N ASP A 109 -10.84 1.73 14.39
CA ASP A 109 -9.46 1.82 14.90
C ASP A 109 -9.23 0.62 15.85
N PRO A 110 -8.06 -0.05 15.80
CA PRO A 110 -7.76 -1.17 16.70
C PRO A 110 -7.71 -0.80 18.19
N GLY A 111 -8.03 0.44 18.55
CA GLY A 111 -8.36 0.89 19.90
C GLY A 111 -7.14 1.11 20.77
N ARG A 112 -5.97 1.30 20.16
CA ARG A 112 -4.68 1.35 20.86
C ARG A 112 -4.18 2.78 21.02
N THR A 113 -4.94 3.59 21.74
CA THR A 113 -4.37 4.79 22.36
C THR A 113 -3.36 4.30 23.39
N VAL A 114 -2.09 4.66 23.22
CA VAL A 114 -1.07 4.31 24.21
C VAL A 114 -1.45 4.98 25.50
N THR A 115 -1.80 4.14 26.48
CA THR A 115 -2.26 4.61 27.76
C THR A 115 -1.06 5.01 28.59
N THR A 116 -1.27 5.87 29.58
CA THR A 116 -0.25 6.20 30.57
C THR A 116 0.30 4.95 31.28
N LYS A 117 -0.47 3.84 31.35
CA LYS A 117 -0.02 2.56 31.88
C LYS A 117 0.99 1.86 30.96
N ASP A 118 0.85 1.98 29.64
CA ASP A 118 1.81 1.42 28.67
C ASP A 118 3.19 2.11 28.76
N THR A 119 3.22 3.41 29.09
CA THR A 119 4.48 4.14 29.38
C THR A 119 5.09 3.78 30.74
N ALA A 120 4.31 3.21 31.67
CA ALA A 120 4.80 2.83 32.99
C ALA A 120 5.48 1.45 33.00
N ALA A 121 5.14 0.56 32.07
CA ALA A 121 5.74 -0.77 31.94
C ALA A 121 7.22 -0.75 31.48
N GLY A 122 7.69 0.39 30.95
CA GLY A 122 9.10 0.63 30.60
C GLY A 122 9.92 1.34 31.67
N ARG A 123 9.43 1.48 32.92
CA ARG A 123 10.12 2.22 33.99
C ARG A 123 11.27 1.43 34.61
N GLY A 124 12.33 1.29 33.83
CA GLY A 124 13.71 1.39 34.29
C GLY A 124 14.34 2.63 33.66
N GLY A 125 13.83 3.84 33.94
CA GLY A 125 14.34 5.05 33.30
C GLY A 125 13.73 6.34 33.87
N SER A 126 14.62 7.27 34.21
CA SER A 126 14.39 8.53 34.94
C SER A 126 13.78 9.67 34.10
N ASP A 127 13.19 9.38 32.94
CA ASP A 127 12.68 10.43 32.06
C ASP A 127 11.27 10.90 32.48
N PRO A 128 11.05 12.23 32.56
CA PRO A 128 9.73 12.78 32.83
C PRO A 128 8.78 12.45 31.67
N ALA A 129 7.50 12.22 31.99
CA ALA A 129 6.48 12.02 30.97
C ALA A 129 6.43 13.27 30.04
N PRO A 130 6.41 13.09 28.71
CA PRO A 130 6.36 14.22 27.79
C PRO A 130 5.05 15.00 27.96
N ARG A 131 5.13 16.32 27.82
CA ARG A 131 3.94 17.18 27.86
C ARG A 131 3.05 16.88 26.64
N ALA A 132 1.76 16.66 26.88
CA ALA A 132 0.79 16.49 25.81
C ALA A 132 0.73 17.75 24.93
N VAL A 133 0.75 17.55 23.61
CA VAL A 133 0.55 18.60 22.61
C VAL A 133 -0.75 18.27 21.88
N PRO A 134 -1.72 19.20 21.79
CA PRO A 134 -2.92 19.00 21.00
C PRO A 134 -2.56 18.71 19.53
N ALA A 135 -3.16 17.66 18.96
CA ALA A 135 -2.95 17.36 17.55
C ALA A 135 -3.70 18.39 16.68
N GLU A 136 -2.99 18.97 15.72
CA GLU A 136 -3.59 19.80 14.68
C GLU A 136 -3.96 18.94 13.48
N ARG A 137 -5.07 19.28 12.82
CA ARG A 137 -5.49 18.60 11.60
C ARG A 137 -4.56 19.01 10.46
N GLU A 138 -4.07 18.02 9.71
CA GLU A 138 -3.28 18.26 8.50
C GLU A 138 -4.09 19.00 7.43
N LYS A 139 -3.41 19.82 6.62
CA LYS A 139 -4.01 20.61 5.54
C LYS A 139 -4.53 19.71 4.43
N THR A 140 -5.61 20.15 3.78
CA THR A 140 -6.18 19.49 2.60
C THR A 140 -5.95 20.36 1.36
N PRO A 141 -5.82 19.76 0.16
CA PRO A 141 -5.92 18.32 -0.09
C PRO A 141 -4.69 17.54 0.39
N TYR A 142 -4.87 16.31 0.86
CA TYR A 142 -3.78 15.51 1.42
C TYR A 142 -2.72 15.15 0.41
N HIS A 143 -3.04 15.05 -0.88
CA HIS A 143 -2.01 14.82 -1.90
C HIS A 143 -1.02 15.98 -2.05
N ASP A 144 -1.38 17.21 -1.65
CA ASP A 144 -0.47 18.36 -1.72
C ASP A 144 0.34 18.55 -0.43
N HIS A 145 -0.19 18.07 0.71
CA HIS A 145 0.36 18.37 2.03
C HIS A 145 0.89 17.16 2.79
N ALA A 146 0.42 15.95 2.45
CA ALA A 146 0.76 14.70 3.10
C ALA A 146 0.70 13.51 2.11
N ALA A 147 1.13 13.70 0.86
CA ALA A 147 1.00 12.72 -0.22
C ALA A 147 1.46 11.29 0.13
N PRO A 148 2.57 11.08 0.89
CA PRO A 148 3.01 9.74 1.26
C PRO A 148 2.07 9.03 2.25
N VAL A 149 1.22 9.76 2.97
CA VAL A 149 0.38 9.23 4.04
C VAL A 149 -0.95 8.73 3.49
N GLY A 150 -1.44 7.64 4.07
CA GLY A 150 -2.74 7.07 3.75
C GLY A 150 -3.31 6.21 4.87
N LYS A 151 -4.40 5.51 4.55
CA LYS A 151 -5.03 4.53 5.44
C LYS A 151 -4.62 3.12 5.05
N VAL A 152 -4.43 2.26 6.04
CA VAL A 152 -4.33 0.81 5.83
C VAL A 152 -5.56 0.16 6.42
N PHE A 153 -6.23 -0.67 5.63
CA PHE A 153 -7.41 -1.42 6.00
C PHE A 153 -7.06 -2.90 6.06
N PHE A 154 -7.61 -3.62 7.03
CA PHE A 154 -7.35 -5.04 7.23
C PHE A 154 -8.50 -5.70 7.97
N ASP A 155 -8.61 -7.01 7.86
CA ASP A 155 -9.54 -7.82 8.64
C ASP A 155 -8.83 -8.40 9.87
N ALA A 156 -9.48 -8.24 11.02
CA ALA A 156 -9.11 -8.84 12.30
C ALA A 156 -10.24 -9.76 12.79
N PRO A 157 -10.01 -10.60 13.83
CA PRO A 157 -11.06 -11.45 14.39
C PRO A 157 -12.32 -10.70 14.84
N THR A 158 -12.17 -9.43 15.23
CA THR A 158 -13.28 -8.58 15.68
C THR A 158 -14.01 -7.87 14.53
N GLY A 159 -13.47 -7.88 13.32
CA GLY A 159 -14.05 -7.19 12.16
C GLY A 159 -13.03 -6.40 11.33
N PRO A 160 -13.52 -5.57 10.38
CA PRO A 160 -12.67 -4.70 9.58
C PRO A 160 -12.08 -3.58 10.44
N MET A 161 -10.78 -3.36 10.28
CA MET A 161 -10.01 -2.39 11.03
C MET A 161 -9.32 -1.39 10.10
N VAL A 162 -8.96 -0.23 10.66
CA VAL A 162 -8.22 0.82 9.97
C VAL A 162 -7.08 1.34 10.84
N CYS A 163 -5.91 1.50 10.21
CA CYS A 163 -4.75 2.19 10.76
C CYS A 163 -4.30 3.30 9.80
N SER A 164 -3.19 3.97 10.14
CA SER A 164 -2.50 4.88 9.22
C SER A 164 -1.17 4.27 8.78
N ALA A 165 -0.71 4.63 7.59
CA ALA A 165 0.56 4.19 7.06
C ALA A 165 1.17 5.26 6.15
N THR A 166 2.46 5.14 5.86
CA THR A 166 3.16 6.05 4.94
C THR A 166 3.97 5.25 3.92
N VAL A 167 3.99 5.70 2.69
CA VAL A 167 4.99 5.27 1.71
C VAL A 167 6.36 5.65 2.24
N VAL A 168 7.33 4.74 2.12
CA VAL A 168 8.72 4.98 2.52
C VAL A 168 9.65 4.87 1.34
N LYS A 169 10.69 5.71 1.35
CA LYS A 169 11.75 5.65 0.36
C LYS A 169 12.56 4.37 0.59
N ASP A 170 12.68 3.57 -0.45
CA ASP A 170 13.67 2.50 -0.54
C ASP A 170 15.03 3.09 -0.98
N PRO A 171 16.06 3.12 -0.12
CA PRO A 171 17.38 3.62 -0.49
C PRO A 171 18.12 2.69 -1.47
N ARG A 172 17.81 1.39 -1.49
CA ARG A 172 18.48 0.39 -2.35
C ARG A 172 17.87 0.35 -3.75
N ASN A 173 16.57 0.63 -3.87
CA ASN A 173 15.84 0.66 -5.14
C ASN A 173 15.01 1.95 -5.28
N PRO A 174 15.64 3.14 -5.42
CA PRO A 174 14.94 4.41 -5.39
C PRO A 174 13.93 4.52 -6.54
N GLY A 175 12.67 4.81 -6.22
CA GLY A 175 11.59 4.97 -7.21
C GLY A 175 11.14 3.68 -7.89
N ARG A 176 11.61 2.52 -7.40
CA ARG A 176 11.27 1.20 -7.96
C ARG A 176 10.57 0.28 -6.98
N SER A 177 10.41 0.68 -5.72
CA SER A 177 9.78 -0.15 -4.69
C SER A 177 8.47 0.45 -4.20
N ASN A 178 7.52 -0.42 -3.91
CA ASN A 178 6.20 -0.09 -3.39
C ASN A 178 6.13 -0.32 -1.85
N LEU A 179 7.09 0.23 -1.10
CA LEU A 179 7.19 -0.01 0.34
C LEU A 179 6.31 0.96 1.16
N VAL A 180 5.55 0.39 2.09
CA VAL A 180 4.68 1.11 3.02
C VAL A 180 5.06 0.75 4.46
N TRP A 181 5.13 1.76 5.33
CA TRP A 181 5.44 1.62 6.75
C TRP A 181 4.20 1.87 7.61
N THR A 182 3.94 0.97 8.54
CA THR A 182 2.87 1.07 9.55
C THR A 182 3.32 0.39 10.85
N ALA A 183 2.48 0.41 11.88
CA ALA A 183 2.78 -0.23 13.15
C ALA A 183 2.62 -1.76 13.06
N GLY A 184 3.44 -2.51 13.82
CA GLY A 184 3.35 -3.97 13.87
C GLY A 184 1.96 -4.50 14.27
N HIS A 185 1.28 -3.80 15.18
CA HIS A 185 -0.08 -4.16 15.61
C HIS A 185 -1.16 -3.89 14.57
N CYS A 186 -0.86 -3.19 13.47
CA CYS A 186 -1.77 -3.00 12.35
C CYS A 186 -1.70 -4.15 11.33
N VAL A 187 -0.69 -5.02 11.44
CA VAL A 187 -0.47 -6.14 10.50
C VAL A 187 -0.44 -7.50 11.17
N HIS A 188 -0.14 -7.58 12.47
CA HIS A 188 -0.02 -8.84 13.21
C HIS A 188 -0.59 -8.73 14.63
N ALA A 189 -1.30 -9.75 15.09
CA ALA A 189 -1.93 -9.81 16.42
C ALA A 189 -0.95 -10.08 17.59
N GLY A 190 0.35 -9.92 17.36
CA GLY A 190 1.41 -10.22 18.32
C GLY A 190 1.39 -11.67 18.83
N LYS A 191 1.73 -11.86 20.11
CA LYS A 191 1.81 -13.16 20.80
C LYS A 191 0.51 -13.96 20.76
N GLU A 192 -0.65 -13.30 20.74
CA GLU A 192 -1.93 -13.99 20.90
C GLU A 192 -2.55 -14.46 19.57
N GLY A 193 -1.97 -14.10 18.42
CA GLY A 193 -2.54 -14.41 17.10
C GLY A 193 -1.49 -14.36 15.99
N GLY A 194 -1.96 -14.37 14.76
CA GLY A 194 -1.12 -14.35 13.56
C GLY A 194 -1.27 -13.06 12.76
N TRP A 195 -0.96 -13.17 11.46
CA TRP A 195 -1.13 -12.11 10.48
C TRP A 195 -2.59 -11.71 10.29
N TYR A 196 -2.87 -10.42 10.23
CA TYR A 196 -4.18 -9.96 9.78
C TYR A 196 -4.35 -10.23 8.28
N ARG A 197 -5.60 -10.27 7.84
CA ARG A 197 -5.98 -10.70 6.50
C ARG A 197 -6.46 -9.50 5.69
N ASN A 198 -6.46 -9.65 4.38
CA ASN A 198 -7.01 -8.68 3.44
C ASN A 198 -6.39 -7.28 3.59
N ILE A 199 -5.09 -7.20 3.84
CA ILE A 199 -4.41 -5.94 4.13
C ILE A 199 -4.29 -5.11 2.84
N ALA A 200 -4.78 -3.88 2.86
CA ALA A 200 -4.71 -2.95 1.73
C ALA A 200 -4.40 -1.52 2.17
N PHE A 201 -3.53 -0.83 1.44
CA PHE A 201 -3.17 0.56 1.62
C PHE A 201 -3.91 1.46 0.62
N VAL A 202 -4.38 2.60 1.09
CA VAL A 202 -5.09 3.61 0.29
C VAL A 202 -4.39 4.97 0.50
N PRO A 203 -3.50 5.37 -0.43
CA PRO A 203 -2.80 6.65 -0.37
C PRO A 203 -3.78 7.82 -0.47
N SER A 204 -3.54 8.87 0.32
CA SER A 204 -4.39 10.07 0.34
C SER A 204 -5.88 9.78 0.51
N TYR A 205 -6.23 8.76 1.32
CA TYR A 205 -7.62 8.45 1.62
C TYR A 205 -8.36 9.65 2.22
N ASN A 206 -9.59 9.89 1.75
CA ASN A 206 -10.37 11.08 2.09
C ASN A 206 -9.58 12.38 1.84
N ASP A 207 -9.02 12.49 0.64
CA ASP A 207 -8.06 13.52 0.24
C ASP A 207 -8.50 14.96 0.55
N LEU A 208 -9.79 15.25 0.37
CA LEU A 208 -10.39 16.56 0.63
C LEU A 208 -10.85 16.76 2.09
N GLY A 209 -10.57 15.82 2.98
CA GLY A 209 -10.93 15.87 4.39
C GLY A 209 -12.43 15.99 4.64
N LYS A 210 -13.25 15.33 3.81
CA LYS A 210 -14.71 15.33 3.95
C LYS A 210 -15.12 14.80 5.33
N ASP A 211 -16.20 15.33 5.87
CA ASP A 211 -16.83 14.78 7.08
C ASP A 211 -17.49 13.43 6.80
N ALA A 212 -18.06 12.80 7.83
CA ALA A 212 -18.64 11.46 7.70
C ALA A 212 -19.76 11.39 6.64
N ALA A 213 -20.61 12.43 6.57
CA ALA A 213 -21.70 12.49 5.59
C ALA A 213 -21.18 12.72 4.16
N GLY A 214 -20.24 13.65 4.00
CA GLY A 214 -19.60 13.96 2.72
C GLY A 214 -18.79 12.78 2.19
N LEU A 215 -18.09 12.04 3.05
CA LEU A 215 -17.36 10.83 2.68
C LEU A 215 -18.32 9.69 2.32
N ALA A 216 -19.47 9.57 2.99
CA ALA A 216 -20.48 8.57 2.65
C ALA A 216 -21.15 8.82 1.29
N ALA A 217 -21.25 10.07 0.86
CA ALA A 217 -21.78 10.47 -0.45
C ALA A 217 -20.72 10.54 -1.56
N ALA A 218 -19.43 10.44 -1.22
CA ALA A 218 -18.33 10.59 -2.16
C ALA A 218 -18.29 9.44 -3.17
N ALA A 219 -17.96 9.75 -4.42
CA ALA A 219 -17.62 8.73 -5.41
C ALA A 219 -16.33 8.00 -4.99
N PRO A 220 -16.13 6.72 -5.41
CA PRO A 220 -14.95 5.95 -5.00
C PRO A 220 -13.61 6.67 -5.25
N HIS A 221 -13.47 7.33 -6.41
CA HIS A 221 -12.25 8.08 -6.78
C HIS A 221 -12.04 9.35 -5.96
N GLU A 222 -13.06 9.89 -5.30
CA GLU A 222 -12.91 11.02 -4.37
C GLU A 222 -12.42 10.55 -2.99
N SER A 223 -12.82 9.34 -2.58
CA SER A 223 -12.37 8.74 -1.31
C SER A 223 -10.98 8.11 -1.39
N ALA A 224 -10.60 7.59 -2.57
CA ALA A 224 -9.37 6.87 -2.82
C ALA A 224 -8.78 7.29 -4.19
N PRO A 225 -8.25 8.51 -4.32
CA PRO A 225 -7.82 9.07 -5.62
C PRO A 225 -6.71 8.28 -6.30
N TYR A 226 -5.87 7.60 -5.53
CA TYR A 226 -4.78 6.76 -6.03
C TYR A 226 -5.08 5.26 -6.02
N GLY A 227 -6.35 4.89 -5.79
CA GLY A 227 -6.78 3.49 -5.77
C GLY A 227 -6.40 2.74 -4.49
N ILE A 228 -6.57 1.41 -4.54
CA ILE A 228 -6.40 0.49 -3.42
C ILE A 228 -5.24 -0.46 -3.76
N TRP A 229 -4.24 -0.49 -2.90
CA TRP A 229 -3.00 -1.25 -3.08
C TRP A 229 -2.95 -2.40 -2.09
N TRP A 230 -3.05 -3.63 -2.56
CA TRP A 230 -3.02 -4.81 -1.70
C TRP A 230 -1.58 -5.11 -1.28
N ALA A 231 -1.39 -5.52 -0.03
CA ALA A 231 -0.07 -5.90 0.43
C ALA A 231 0.27 -7.31 -0.08
N ASP A 232 1.31 -7.45 -0.90
CA ASP A 232 1.79 -8.78 -1.31
C ASP A 232 2.56 -9.47 -0.16
N TRP A 233 3.19 -8.66 0.68
CA TRP A 233 4.03 -9.07 1.80
C TRP A 233 3.79 -8.16 3.00
N ALA A 234 3.91 -8.72 4.20
CA ALA A 234 3.96 -7.96 5.44
C ALA A 234 5.10 -8.50 6.31
N ALA A 235 5.76 -7.61 7.03
CA ALA A 235 6.81 -7.96 7.98
C ALA A 235 6.66 -7.12 9.24
N THR A 236 7.00 -7.73 10.38
CA THR A 236 7.12 -7.06 11.68
C THR A 236 8.26 -7.71 12.45
N SER A 237 8.64 -7.17 13.61
CA SER A 237 9.74 -7.73 14.39
C SER A 237 9.34 -9.05 15.06
N ASN A 238 10.29 -9.99 15.18
CA ASN A 238 10.10 -11.20 16.00
C ASN A 238 9.80 -10.87 17.46
N GLU A 239 10.28 -9.72 17.94
CA GLU A 239 9.93 -9.19 19.26
C GLU A 239 8.41 -8.94 19.36
N TRP A 240 7.81 -8.30 18.36
CA TRP A 240 6.37 -8.10 18.31
C TRP A 240 5.61 -9.43 18.19
N ILE A 241 6.06 -10.35 17.34
CA ILE A 241 5.42 -11.67 17.19
C ILE A 241 5.48 -12.47 18.50
N GLY A 242 6.62 -12.49 19.19
CA GLY A 242 6.82 -13.29 20.39
C GLY A 242 6.29 -12.66 21.69
N GLN A 243 6.32 -11.33 21.79
CA GLN A 243 6.04 -10.61 23.04
C GLN A 243 4.94 -9.54 22.91
N GLY A 244 4.60 -9.13 21.70
CA GLY A 244 3.58 -8.12 21.46
C GLY A 244 2.25 -8.58 22.05
N ALA A 245 1.74 -7.86 23.03
CA ALA A 245 0.39 -8.03 23.51
C ALA A 245 -0.49 -6.91 22.93
N GLY A 246 -1.81 -7.08 23.00
CA GLY A 246 -2.72 -5.96 22.68
C GLY A 246 -2.35 -4.67 23.44
N SER A 247 -1.70 -4.77 24.59
CA SER A 247 -1.09 -3.64 25.30
C SER A 247 0.43 -3.82 25.37
N GLY A 248 1.17 -3.02 24.59
CA GLY A 248 2.61 -2.80 24.77
C GLY A 248 3.52 -3.53 23.77
N GLY A 249 4.38 -2.75 23.11
CA GLY A 249 5.58 -3.23 22.42
C GLY A 249 5.92 -2.48 21.12
N GLY A 250 6.80 -1.46 21.20
CA GLY A 250 7.56 -0.98 20.06
C GLY A 250 7.10 0.33 19.40
N TRP A 251 7.06 1.43 20.15
CA TRP A 251 7.23 2.75 19.53
C TRP A 251 8.66 2.89 18.99
N LEU A 252 8.78 3.38 17.77
CA LEU A 252 9.92 4.21 17.38
C LEU A 252 9.36 5.43 16.64
N ALA A 253 8.77 6.36 17.41
CA ALA A 253 8.59 7.72 16.96
C ALA A 253 9.93 8.45 17.16
N GLY A 254 10.68 8.60 16.07
CA GLY A 254 11.91 9.36 15.97
C GLY A 254 12.24 9.58 14.49
N PRO A 255 13.04 10.59 14.13
CA PRO A 255 13.39 10.87 12.72
C PRO A 255 14.27 9.78 12.09
N GLN A 256 14.70 8.78 12.88
CA GLN A 256 15.53 7.66 12.47
C GLN A 256 14.85 6.35 12.86
N LEU A 257 14.85 5.40 11.94
CA LEU A 257 14.47 4.03 12.24
C LEU A 257 15.47 3.47 13.25
N GLY A 258 14.99 2.80 14.29
CA GLY A 258 15.88 2.03 15.16
C GLY A 258 16.48 0.85 14.40
N ARG A 259 17.61 0.31 14.86
CA ARG A 259 18.35 -0.77 14.17
C ARG A 259 17.50 -1.97 13.73
N GLN A 260 16.47 -2.34 14.50
CA GLN A 260 15.56 -3.43 14.12
C GLN A 260 14.68 -3.03 12.93
N ALA A 261 14.13 -1.82 12.94
CA ALA A 261 13.34 -1.26 11.86
C ALA A 261 14.17 -1.06 10.58
N GLU A 262 15.42 -0.59 10.69
CA GLU A 262 16.34 -0.49 9.56
C GLU A 262 16.64 -1.85 8.92
N ARG A 263 16.87 -2.89 9.74
CA ARG A 263 17.11 -4.24 9.23
C ARG A 263 15.88 -4.83 8.54
N LEU A 264 14.69 -4.59 9.09
CA LEU A 264 13.45 -5.01 8.44
C LEU A 264 13.28 -4.31 7.09
N LEU A 265 13.50 -3.00 7.03
CA LEU A 265 13.46 -2.26 5.78
C LEU A 265 14.49 -2.77 4.76
N ASP A 266 15.73 -3.02 5.18
CA ASP A 266 16.79 -3.57 4.32
C ASP A 266 16.45 -4.97 3.81
N MET A 267 15.90 -5.84 4.66
CA MET A 267 15.45 -7.18 4.28
C MET A 267 14.31 -7.10 3.25
N MET A 268 13.27 -6.32 3.54
CA MET A 268 12.12 -6.14 2.64
C MET A 268 12.55 -5.55 1.30
N SER A 269 13.44 -4.56 1.32
CA SER A 269 13.99 -3.96 0.12
C SER A 269 14.85 -4.93 -0.71
N ARG A 270 15.64 -5.80 -0.08
CA ARG A 270 16.43 -6.81 -0.80
C ARG A 270 15.56 -7.87 -1.45
N GLN A 271 14.52 -8.31 -0.75
CA GLN A 271 13.73 -9.46 -1.18
C GLN A 271 12.57 -9.05 -2.09
N TYR A 272 11.97 -7.88 -1.84
CA TYR A 272 10.76 -7.41 -2.50
C TYR A 272 10.88 -6.00 -3.08
N GLY A 273 12.04 -5.35 -2.95
CA GLY A 273 12.27 -4.05 -3.58
C GLY A 273 12.50 -4.21 -5.09
N GLY A 274 11.89 -3.32 -5.89
CA GLY A 274 12.06 -3.32 -7.33
C GLY A 274 11.00 -4.07 -8.14
N SER A 275 10.00 -4.67 -7.48
CA SER A 275 8.84 -5.33 -8.09
C SER A 275 7.68 -4.35 -8.33
#